data_AF-A0A8H3HLL3-F1
#
_entry.id   AF-A0A8H3HLL3-F1
#
_cell.length_a   1.000
_cell.length_b   1.000
_cell.length_c   1.000
_cell.angle_alpha   90.00
_cell.angle_beta   90.00
_cell.angle_gamma   90.00
#
_symmetry.space_group_name_H-M   'P 1'
#
loop_
_entity.id
_entity.type
_entity.pdbx_description
1 polymer ?
#
loop_
_entity_poly.entity_id
_entity_poly.type
_entity_poly.pdbx_seq_one_letter_code
_entity_poly.pdbx_strand_id
1 'polypeptide(L)'
;MDIDSEHDNAQLARCKPKVNIPFDFATFNSDVRDAITEHNQASIAQVPPFHNPGALQNDDYAILLNIIVKTFLGESPMTVNNCKGYLWDRDDFISALNSVYVNNNFDSILLNPDMPSHVRKHVPKKEPMTSPSSSGKTVKFQTTTITIPNRNR
;
A
#
# COMPACT_ATOMS: atom_id res chain seq x y z
N MET A 1 51.51 -31.15 -17.59
CA MET A 1 50.05 -31.07 -17.38
C MET A 1 49.78 -29.68 -16.88
N ASP A 2 49.54 -28.77 -17.83
CA ASP A 2 49.05 -27.43 -17.60
C ASP A 2 47.56 -27.50 -17.34
N ILE A 3 47.10 -26.98 -16.19
CA ILE A 3 45.71 -26.56 -15.99
C ILE A 3 45.75 -25.30 -15.11
N ASP A 4 45.54 -24.16 -15.76
CA ASP A 4 45.15 -22.89 -15.15
C ASP A 4 43.84 -23.05 -14.39
N SER A 5 43.73 -22.37 -13.25
CA SER A 5 42.46 -21.84 -12.78
C SER A 5 42.75 -20.62 -11.92
N GLU A 6 42.97 -19.50 -12.61
CA GLU A 6 42.59 -18.19 -12.12
C GLU A 6 41.11 -18.27 -11.75
N HIS A 7 40.82 -18.45 -10.47
CA HIS A 7 39.45 -18.33 -9.99
C HIS A 7 39.15 -16.84 -9.95
N ASP A 8 38.52 -16.38 -11.02
CA ASP A 8 37.73 -15.17 -11.09
C ASP A 8 36.99 -14.99 -9.75
N ASN A 9 37.53 -14.11 -8.92
CA ASN A 9 36.80 -13.49 -7.84
C ASN A 9 35.96 -12.38 -8.49
N ALA A 10 35.10 -12.80 -9.42
CA ALA A 10 34.02 -12.00 -9.92
C ALA A 10 33.22 -11.61 -8.69
N GLN A 11 33.39 -10.35 -8.30
CA GLN A 11 32.57 -9.67 -7.33
C GLN A 11 31.13 -10.06 -7.63
N LEU A 12 30.56 -10.95 -6.82
CA LEU A 12 29.14 -11.18 -6.75
C LEU A 12 28.54 -9.80 -6.57
N ALA A 13 28.04 -9.25 -7.68
CA ALA A 13 27.22 -8.07 -7.69
C ALA A 13 26.11 -8.38 -6.69
N ARG A 14 26.29 -7.91 -5.46
CA ARG A 14 25.24 -7.86 -4.47
C ARG A 14 24.17 -7.07 -5.18
N CYS A 15 23.16 -7.77 -5.69
CA CYS A 15 21.92 -7.18 -6.14
C CYS A 15 21.52 -6.21 -5.03
N LYS A 16 21.77 -4.93 -5.27
CA LYS A 16 21.24 -3.86 -4.42
C LYS A 16 19.75 -4.18 -4.31
N PRO A 17 19.15 -4.17 -3.11
CA PRO A 17 17.73 -4.40 -2.98
C PRO A 17 17.05 -3.48 -3.99
N LYS A 18 16.30 -4.09 -4.92
CA LYS A 18 15.50 -3.34 -5.88
C LYS A 18 14.66 -2.40 -5.04
N VAL A 19 14.98 -1.12 -5.20
CA VAL A 19 14.13 0.07 -5.10
C VAL A 19 12.92 -0.12 -4.19
N ASN A 20 12.73 0.76 -3.21
CA ASN A 20 11.42 1.03 -2.61
C ASN A 20 10.39 1.25 -3.74
N ILE A 21 9.79 0.18 -4.26
CA ILE A 21 8.75 0.27 -5.27
C ILE A 21 7.56 0.79 -4.49
N PRO A 22 7.07 2.02 -4.78
CA PRO A 22 5.88 2.52 -4.14
C PRO A 22 4.74 1.55 -4.43
N PHE A 23 3.89 1.32 -3.43
CA PHE A 23 2.71 0.49 -3.64
C PHE A 23 1.82 1.12 -4.71
N ASP A 24 1.52 0.36 -5.75
CA ASP A 24 0.68 0.81 -6.84
C ASP A 24 -0.79 0.53 -6.51
N PHE A 25 -1.46 1.57 -6.02
CA PHE A 25 -2.88 1.54 -5.69
C PHE A 25 -3.77 1.23 -6.89
N ALA A 26 -3.40 1.68 -8.09
CA ALA A 26 -4.20 1.46 -9.30
C ALA A 26 -4.13 0.00 -9.74
N THR A 27 -2.92 -0.58 -9.73
CA THR A 27 -2.72 -2.01 -10.00
C THR A 27 -3.45 -2.86 -8.97
N PHE A 28 -3.35 -2.53 -7.67
CA PHE A 28 -4.10 -3.23 -6.62
C PHE A 28 -5.62 -3.24 -6.86
N ASN A 29 -6.21 -2.10 -7.20
CA ASN A 29 -7.64 -2.03 -7.51
C ASN A 29 -8.00 -2.91 -8.72
N SER A 30 -7.14 -2.97 -9.73
CA SER A 30 -7.34 -3.87 -10.87
C SER A 30 -7.28 -5.34 -10.45
N ASP A 31 -6.24 -5.72 -9.71
CA ASP A 31 -6.03 -7.10 -9.27
C ASP A 31 -7.19 -7.60 -8.38
N VAL A 32 -7.77 -6.74 -7.54
CA VAL A 32 -8.97 -7.10 -6.76
C VAL A 32 -10.18 -7.36 -7.66
N ARG A 33 -10.40 -6.57 -8.72
CA ARG A 33 -11.49 -6.81 -9.68
C ARG A 33 -11.29 -8.08 -10.47
N ASP A 34 -10.05 -8.35 -10.88
CA ASP A 34 -9.70 -9.58 -11.60
C ASP A 34 -9.92 -10.79 -10.69
N ALA A 35 -9.51 -10.73 -9.42
CA ALA A 35 -9.75 -11.79 -8.44
C ALA A 35 -11.25 -12.00 -8.13
N ILE A 36 -12.08 -10.94 -8.08
CA ILE A 36 -13.54 -11.07 -7.98
C ILE A 36 -14.11 -11.81 -9.20
N THR A 37 -13.64 -11.45 -10.39
CA THR A 37 -14.07 -12.06 -11.65
C THR A 37 -13.70 -13.53 -11.70
N GLU A 38 -12.46 -13.87 -11.34
CA GLU A 38 -11.97 -15.25 -11.26
C GLU A 38 -12.76 -16.06 -10.22
N HIS A 39 -13.01 -15.48 -9.03
CA HIS A 39 -13.81 -16.12 -7.99
C HIS A 39 -15.22 -16.46 -8.49
N ASN A 40 -15.85 -15.56 -9.24
CA ASN A 40 -17.16 -15.77 -9.83
C ASN A 40 -17.16 -16.84 -10.92
N GLN A 41 -16.14 -16.86 -11.76
CA GLN A 41 -15.99 -17.87 -12.82
C GLN A 41 -15.75 -19.28 -12.25
N ALA A 42 -15.04 -19.37 -11.11
CA ALA A 42 -14.79 -20.62 -10.41
C ALA A 42 -15.97 -21.10 -9.55
N SER A 43 -16.97 -20.24 -9.30
CA SER A 43 -18.11 -20.58 -8.46
C SER A 43 -19.04 -21.59 -9.15
N ILE A 44 -19.37 -22.66 -8.43
CA ILE A 44 -20.39 -23.64 -8.84
C ILE A 44 -21.78 -23.32 -8.29
N ALA A 45 -21.93 -22.20 -7.56
CA ALA A 45 -23.20 -21.81 -6.99
C ALA A 45 -24.20 -21.38 -8.09
N GLN A 46 -25.48 -21.71 -7.91
CA GLN A 46 -26.55 -21.32 -8.84
C GLN A 46 -26.63 -19.80 -9.04
N VAL A 47 -26.38 -19.06 -7.96
CA VAL A 47 -26.16 -17.61 -7.97
C VAL A 47 -24.74 -17.39 -7.43
N PRO A 48 -23.78 -16.97 -8.27
CA PRO A 48 -22.42 -16.76 -7.80
C PRO A 48 -22.35 -15.56 -6.83
N PRO A 49 -21.30 -15.50 -5.99
CA PRO A 49 -20.97 -14.29 -5.24
C PRO A 49 -20.92 -13.06 -6.16
N PHE A 50 -21.10 -11.86 -5.61
CA PHE A 50 -20.95 -10.61 -6.37
C PHE A 50 -21.79 -10.50 -7.65
N HIS A 51 -22.88 -11.28 -7.79
CA HIS A 51 -23.77 -11.22 -8.95
C HIS A 51 -24.53 -9.89 -9.04
N ASN A 52 -24.60 -9.15 -7.94
CA ASN A 52 -25.20 -7.82 -7.89
C ASN A 52 -24.11 -6.73 -7.83
N PRO A 53 -23.86 -6.00 -8.93
CA PRO A 53 -22.85 -4.95 -8.94
C PRO A 53 -23.23 -3.72 -8.09
N GLY A 54 -24.50 -3.59 -7.69
CA GLY A 54 -25.00 -2.44 -6.94
C GLY A 54 -24.92 -2.58 -5.42
N ALA A 55 -24.74 -3.80 -4.90
CA ALA A 55 -24.64 -4.06 -3.46
C ALA A 55 -24.11 -5.46 -3.16
N LEU A 56 -23.33 -5.58 -2.09
CA LEU A 56 -22.90 -6.87 -1.54
C LEU A 56 -24.05 -7.54 -0.78
N GLN A 57 -24.17 -8.86 -0.93
CA GLN A 57 -25.00 -9.67 -0.03
C GLN A 57 -24.23 -10.08 1.23
N ASN A 58 -24.93 -10.52 2.27
CA ASN A 58 -24.34 -10.80 3.59
C ASN A 58 -23.11 -11.74 3.55
N ASP A 59 -23.11 -12.76 2.70
CA ASP A 59 -21.95 -13.66 2.58
C ASP A 59 -20.84 -13.09 1.69
N ASP A 60 -21.15 -12.14 0.78
CA ASP A 60 -20.18 -11.53 -0.13
C ASP A 60 -19.17 -10.65 0.63
N TYR A 61 -19.55 -10.05 1.77
CA TYR A 61 -18.63 -9.22 2.57
C TYR A 61 -17.41 -9.99 3.04
N ALA A 62 -17.61 -11.22 3.53
CA ALA A 62 -16.53 -12.07 4.02
C ALA A 62 -15.64 -12.54 2.86
N ILE A 63 -16.22 -12.82 1.70
CA ILE A 63 -15.49 -13.19 0.49
C ILE A 63 -14.67 -12.00 0.00
N LEU A 64 -15.25 -10.80 -0.05
CA LEU A 64 -14.58 -9.59 -0.51
C LEU A 64 -13.38 -9.25 0.39
N LEU A 65 -13.57 -9.28 1.71
CA LEU A 65 -12.47 -9.08 2.64
C LEU A 65 -11.37 -10.12 2.43
N ASN A 66 -11.73 -11.38 2.18
CA ASN A 66 -10.74 -12.43 1.91
C ASN A 66 -9.92 -12.14 0.64
N ILE A 67 -10.60 -11.74 -0.44
CA ILE A 67 -9.96 -11.38 -1.71
C ILE A 67 -9.02 -10.20 -1.49
N ILE A 68 -9.49 -9.09 -0.92
CA ILE A 68 -8.68 -7.89 -0.63
C ILE A 68 -7.42 -8.24 0.15
N VAL A 69 -7.55 -9.03 1.22
CA VAL A 69 -6.42 -9.42 2.07
C VAL A 69 -5.42 -10.29 1.30
N LYS A 70 -5.90 -11.27 0.51
CA LYS A 70 -5.04 -12.15 -0.30
C LYS A 70 -4.34 -11.38 -1.42
N THR A 71 -5.06 -10.53 -2.14
CA THR A 71 -4.47 -9.69 -3.18
C THR A 71 -3.41 -8.75 -2.60
N PHE A 72 -3.64 -8.20 -1.41
CA PHE A 72 -2.70 -7.28 -0.78
C PHE A 72 -1.45 -7.96 -0.21
N LEU A 73 -1.58 -9.12 0.43
CA LEU A 73 -0.47 -9.80 1.11
C LEU A 73 0.16 -10.95 0.29
N GLY A 74 -0.47 -11.37 -0.80
CA GLY A 74 -0.13 -12.56 -1.57
C GLY A 74 -0.54 -13.85 -0.85
N GLU A 75 0.03 -14.09 0.32
CA GLU A 75 -0.32 -15.21 1.19
C GLU A 75 -0.98 -14.68 2.47
N SER A 76 -2.19 -15.15 2.77
CA SER A 76 -2.89 -14.81 4.02
C SER A 76 -3.47 -16.05 4.67
N PRO A 77 -3.28 -16.21 5.99
CA PRO A 77 -3.93 -17.28 6.75
C PRO A 77 -5.42 -17.02 6.96
N MET A 78 -5.96 -15.85 6.58
CA MET A 78 -7.39 -15.61 6.68
C MET A 78 -8.14 -16.47 5.67
N THR A 79 -9.07 -17.28 6.17
CA THR A 79 -10.10 -17.94 5.37
C THR A 79 -11.37 -17.07 5.31
N VAL A 80 -12.29 -17.39 4.41
CA VAL A 80 -13.61 -16.74 4.35
C VAL A 80 -14.35 -16.87 5.69
N ASN A 81 -14.24 -18.01 6.38
CA ASN A 81 -14.84 -18.21 7.71
C ASN A 81 -14.22 -17.28 8.76
N ASN A 82 -12.90 -17.07 8.72
CA ASN A 82 -12.27 -16.10 9.61
C ASN A 82 -12.73 -14.67 9.30
N CYS A 83 -12.93 -14.33 8.03
CA CYS A 83 -13.47 -13.04 7.61
C CYS A 83 -14.91 -12.85 8.11
N LYS A 84 -15.76 -13.88 8.00
CA LYS A 84 -17.14 -13.86 8.50
C LYS A 84 -17.21 -13.61 10.00
N GLY A 85 -16.41 -14.34 10.79
CA GLY A 85 -16.32 -14.12 12.23
C GLY A 85 -15.74 -12.75 12.59
N TYR A 86 -14.82 -12.22 11.78
CA TYR A 86 -14.23 -10.90 11.98
C TYR A 86 -15.24 -9.77 11.77
N LEU A 87 -16.17 -9.93 10.83
CA LEU A 87 -17.16 -8.92 10.44
C LEU A 87 -18.39 -8.87 11.34
N TRP A 88 -18.63 -9.90 12.16
CA TRP A 88 -19.89 -10.11 12.90
C TRP A 88 -20.40 -8.89 13.68
N ASP A 89 -19.51 -8.13 14.33
CA ASP A 89 -19.86 -6.93 15.13
C ASP A 89 -19.21 -5.64 14.57
N ARG A 90 -19.07 -5.53 13.24
CA ARG A 90 -18.36 -4.41 12.59
C ARG A 90 -19.18 -3.73 11.49
N ASP A 91 -20.36 -3.24 11.84
CA ASP A 91 -21.31 -2.61 10.89
C ASP A 91 -20.70 -1.45 10.08
N ASP A 92 -19.88 -0.61 10.72
CA ASP A 92 -19.19 0.50 10.03
C ASP A 92 -18.19 0.00 8.99
N PHE A 93 -17.49 -1.09 9.29
CA PHE A 93 -16.53 -1.70 8.38
C PHE A 93 -17.23 -2.45 7.23
N ILE A 94 -18.35 -3.11 7.51
CA ILE A 94 -19.25 -3.68 6.49
C ILE A 94 -19.73 -2.59 5.53
N SER A 95 -20.16 -1.44 6.07
CA SER A 95 -20.60 -0.30 5.27
C SER A 95 -19.46 0.25 4.40
N ALA A 96 -18.24 0.31 4.93
CA ALA A 96 -17.05 0.68 4.16
C ALA A 96 -16.74 -0.33 3.05
N LEU A 97 -16.85 -1.64 3.33
CA LEU A 97 -16.68 -2.71 2.32
C LEU A 97 -17.68 -2.59 1.17
N ASN A 98 -18.96 -2.31 1.48
CA ASN A 98 -19.96 -2.08 0.45
C ASN A 98 -19.61 -0.86 -0.41
N SER A 99 -19.19 0.24 0.23
CA SER A 99 -18.82 1.47 -0.46
C SER A 99 -17.65 1.28 -1.42
N VAL A 100 -16.59 0.58 -1.00
CA VAL A 100 -15.43 0.33 -1.88
C VAL A 100 -15.76 -0.60 -3.04
N TYR A 101 -16.65 -1.58 -2.82
CA TYR A 101 -17.13 -2.48 -3.86
C TYR A 101 -17.92 -1.72 -4.93
N VAL A 102 -18.94 -0.96 -4.52
CA VAL A 102 -19.79 -0.17 -5.44
C VAL A 102 -18.97 0.84 -6.25
N ASN A 103 -17.97 1.46 -5.61
CA ASN A 103 -17.13 2.47 -6.25
C ASN A 103 -15.90 1.89 -6.98
N ASN A 104 -15.66 0.57 -6.95
CA ASN A 104 -14.45 -0.07 -7.47
C ASN A 104 -13.14 0.56 -6.95
N ASN A 105 -13.13 0.96 -5.68
CA ASN A 105 -12.06 1.75 -5.05
C ASN A 105 -11.52 1.05 -3.79
N PHE A 106 -10.92 -0.13 -3.99
CA PHE A 106 -10.55 -1.07 -2.93
C PHE A 106 -9.37 -0.60 -2.09
N ASP A 107 -8.42 0.16 -2.64
CA ASP A 107 -7.25 0.62 -1.87
C ASP A 107 -7.63 1.46 -0.66
N SER A 108 -8.72 2.22 -0.76
CA SER A 108 -9.20 3.07 0.32
C SER A 108 -9.53 2.28 1.58
N ILE A 109 -9.94 1.01 1.45
CA ILE A 109 -10.24 0.14 2.60
C ILE A 109 -8.98 -0.24 3.38
N LEU A 110 -7.81 -0.28 2.74
CA LEU A 110 -6.54 -0.67 3.39
C LEU A 110 -6.17 0.29 4.53
N LEU A 111 -6.62 1.54 4.43
CA LEU A 111 -6.39 2.58 5.43
C LEU A 111 -7.45 2.61 6.53
N ASN A 112 -8.49 1.78 6.46
CA ASN A 112 -9.55 1.74 7.45
C ASN A 112 -9.00 1.21 8.80
N PRO A 113 -9.32 1.86 9.95
CA PRO A 113 -8.84 1.42 11.27
C PRO A 113 -9.27 0.00 11.66
N ASP A 114 -10.40 -0.45 11.11
CA ASP A 114 -10.96 -1.78 11.30
C ASP A 114 -10.42 -2.82 10.32
N MET A 115 -9.41 -2.50 9.51
CA MET A 115 -8.67 -3.53 8.78
C MET A 115 -7.93 -4.47 9.75
N PRO A 116 -7.86 -5.78 9.42
CA PRO A 116 -7.09 -6.73 10.20
C PRO A 116 -5.67 -6.23 10.47
N SER A 117 -5.20 -6.39 11.71
CA SER A 117 -3.94 -5.79 12.18
C SER A 117 -2.72 -6.24 11.37
N HIS A 118 -2.71 -7.47 10.88
CA HIS A 118 -1.65 -7.99 10.02
C HIS A 118 -1.65 -7.33 8.64
N VAL A 119 -2.80 -6.88 8.11
CA VAL A 119 -2.84 -6.04 6.91
C VAL A 119 -2.29 -4.66 7.22
N ARG A 120 -2.83 -3.98 8.25
CA ARG A 120 -2.44 -2.60 8.61
C ARG A 120 -0.94 -2.41 8.85
N LYS A 121 -0.24 -3.44 9.34
CA LYS A 121 1.21 -3.42 9.53
C LYS A 121 2.02 -3.32 8.22
N HIS A 122 1.46 -3.80 7.12
CA HIS A 122 2.09 -3.83 5.80
C HIS A 122 1.59 -2.72 4.88
N VAL A 123 0.51 -2.02 5.24
CA VAL A 123 0.02 -0.88 4.46
C VAL A 123 1.11 0.21 4.42
N PRO A 124 1.51 0.66 3.23
CA PRO A 124 2.47 1.75 3.10
C PRO A 124 1.96 2.96 3.87
N LYS A 125 2.74 3.39 4.86
CA LYS A 125 2.47 4.65 5.53
C LYS A 125 2.62 5.73 4.47
N LYS A 126 1.57 6.53 4.25
CA LYS A 126 1.74 7.81 3.59
C LYS A 126 2.73 8.59 4.46
N GLU A 127 4.00 8.61 4.08
CA GLU A 127 4.95 9.50 4.75
C GLU A 127 4.33 10.90 4.65
N PRO A 128 4.21 11.63 5.77
CA PRO A 128 3.98 13.05 5.68
C PRO A 128 5.09 13.57 4.77
N MET A 129 4.74 14.24 3.67
CA MET A 129 5.71 15.05 2.96
C MET A 129 6.22 16.07 3.97
N THR A 130 7.33 15.75 4.64
CA THR A 130 8.18 16.75 5.24
C THR A 130 8.72 17.52 4.05
N SER A 131 8.04 18.63 3.72
CA SER A 131 8.62 19.67 2.88
C SER A 131 10.04 19.90 3.40
N PRO A 132 11.06 19.97 2.53
CA PRO A 132 12.39 20.30 2.98
C PRO A 132 12.33 21.73 3.52
N SER A 133 12.14 21.87 4.83
CA SER A 133 12.38 23.13 5.51
C SER A 133 13.89 23.32 5.46
N SER A 134 14.33 24.03 4.43
CA SER A 134 15.61 24.70 4.40
C SER A 134 15.61 25.74 5.52
N SER A 135 15.79 25.28 6.76
CA SER A 135 16.19 26.14 7.86
C SER A 135 17.63 26.52 7.57
N GLY A 136 17.76 27.77 7.13
CA GLY A 136 18.99 28.34 6.61
C GLY A 136 20.18 28.12 7.53
N LYS A 137 21.31 27.75 6.91
CA LYS A 137 22.62 27.99 7.48
C LYS A 137 22.69 29.44 7.93
N THR A 138 22.89 29.67 9.22
CA THR A 138 23.29 30.97 9.77
C THR A 138 24.69 31.28 9.23
N VAL A 139 24.77 31.90 8.05
CA VAL A 139 25.98 32.61 7.64
C VAL A 139 25.98 33.90 8.43
N LYS A 140 26.80 33.94 9.49
CA LYS A 140 27.15 35.19 10.17
C LYS A 140 27.86 36.08 9.16
N PHE A 141 27.12 36.99 8.52
CA PHE A 141 27.74 38.15 7.91
C PHE A 141 28.21 39.07 9.05
N GLN A 142 29.53 39.06 9.27
CA GLN A 142 30.19 40.11 10.04
C GLN A 142 29.87 41.45 9.37
N THR A 143 29.15 42.31 10.08
CA THR A 143 28.96 43.70 9.68
C THR A 143 30.31 44.40 9.81
N THR A 144 31.06 44.51 8.72
CA THR A 144 32.21 45.40 8.68
C THR A 144 31.68 46.83 8.68
N THR A 145 31.80 47.52 9.82
CA THR A 145 31.56 48.96 9.94
C THR A 145 32.42 49.70 8.92
N ILE A 146 31.80 50.31 7.92
CA ILE A 146 32.47 51.28 7.06
C ILE A 146 32.29 52.65 7.70
N THR A 147 33.36 53.16 8.31
CA THR A 147 33.51 54.55 8.72
C THR A 147 33.49 55.45 7.48
N ILE A 148 32.50 56.32 7.37
CA ILE A 148 32.51 57.41 6.37
C ILE A 148 33.22 58.61 7.01
N PRO A 149 34.37 59.07 6.48
CA PRO A 149 34.96 60.32 6.91
C PRO A 149 34.18 61.49 6.31
N ASN A 150 33.78 62.40 7.19
CA ASN A 150 33.22 63.71 6.90
C ASN A 150 34.21 64.53 6.04
N ARG A 151 33.76 65.16 4.95
CA ARG A 151 34.54 66.20 4.25
C ARG A 151 33.64 67.34 3.79
N ASN A 152 33.86 68.47 4.45
CA ASN A 152 33.27 69.79 4.26
C ASN A 152 33.17 70.25 2.80
N ARG A 153 32.05 70.92 2.49
CA ARG A 153 32.05 72.29 1.98
C ARG A 153 30.73 72.99 2.30
#